data_AF-A0A6B2JRL7-F1
#
_entry.id   AF-A0A6B2JRL7-F1
#
_cell.length_a   1.000
_cell.length_b   1.000
_cell.length_c   1.000
_cell.angle_alpha   90.00
_cell.angle_beta   90.00
_cell.angle_gamma   90.00
#
_symmetry.space_group_name_H-M   'P 1'
#
loop_
_entity.id
_entity.type
_entity.pdbx_description
1 polymer ?
#
loop_
_entity_poly.entity_id
_entity_poly.type
_entity_poly.pdbx_seq_one_letter_code
_entity_poly.pdbx_strand_id
1 'polypeptide(L)'
;MIRRNGEHLISSDVVAYVSSSKPLSQERFDEVVKNFIFSQERSYSEDSLFGLTILSEISAKAFFNNDPGTVIKVIDSLTDILDCLFEIKPSQNVIYKNLYVKEIAIEEIIKSSFENIRSYGSSNILVAKRLQKSLAHIAKQLQNDEKKFVLEYLNNCFEQAKAQLSQVFEKNELEKFVKELQHNTN
;
A
#
# COMPACT_ATOMS: atom_id res chain seq x y z
N MET A 1 7.44 21.55 -3.02
CA MET A 1 7.04 20.14 -2.88
C MET A 1 6.38 19.71 -4.19
N ILE A 2 6.70 18.51 -4.67
CA ILE A 2 6.20 17.95 -5.94
C ILE A 2 5.14 16.89 -5.63
N ARG A 3 4.06 16.83 -6.40
CA ARG A 3 3.06 15.76 -6.32
C ARG A 3 3.67 14.41 -6.69
N ARG A 4 3.12 13.33 -6.13
CA ARG A 4 3.65 11.98 -6.38
C ARG A 4 3.34 11.55 -7.82
N ASN A 5 4.22 10.73 -8.39
CA ASN A 5 3.95 10.07 -9.66
C ASN A 5 2.66 9.24 -9.59
N GLY A 6 1.84 9.39 -10.62
CA GLY A 6 0.58 8.68 -10.81
C GLY A 6 -0.56 9.09 -9.88
N GLU A 7 -0.44 10.23 -9.18
CA GLU A 7 -1.62 10.95 -8.70
C GLU A 7 -2.52 11.36 -9.87
N HIS A 8 -3.84 11.23 -9.70
CA HIS A 8 -4.80 11.79 -10.64
C HIS A 8 -4.78 13.32 -10.54
N LEU A 9 -4.76 13.98 -11.69
CA LEU A 9 -4.70 15.43 -11.79
C LEU A 9 -5.93 15.97 -12.53
N ILE A 10 -6.50 17.04 -12.01
CA ILE A 10 -7.44 17.89 -12.72
C ILE A 10 -6.75 19.17 -13.18
N SER A 11 -7.30 19.87 -14.18
CA SER A 11 -6.62 21.01 -14.83
C SER A 11 -6.21 22.17 -13.90
N SER A 12 -6.81 22.26 -12.71
CA SER A 12 -6.48 23.27 -11.70
C SER A 12 -5.40 22.83 -10.70
N ASP A 13 -4.92 21.59 -10.77
CA ASP A 13 -3.97 21.07 -9.79
C ASP A 13 -2.58 21.64 -9.97
N VAL A 14 -2.01 22.11 -8.86
CA VAL A 14 -0.59 22.45 -8.78
C VAL A 14 0.23 21.17 -8.67
N VAL A 15 1.12 20.95 -9.63
CA VAL A 15 1.97 19.75 -9.71
C VAL A 15 3.25 19.92 -8.89
N ALA A 16 3.82 21.13 -8.88
CA ALA A 16 5.06 21.42 -8.19
C ALA A 16 5.17 22.91 -7.82
N TYR A 17 6.01 23.20 -6.83
CA TYR A 17 6.43 24.55 -6.47
C TYR A 17 7.93 24.70 -6.71
N VAL A 18 8.33 25.85 -7.28
CA VAL A 18 9.73 26.21 -7.50
C VAL A 18 10.08 27.36 -6.55
N SER A 19 11.21 27.22 -5.84
CA SER A 19 11.79 28.27 -5.01
C SER A 19 13.14 28.69 -5.59
N SER A 20 13.37 30.00 -5.69
CA SER A 20 14.59 30.57 -6.21
C SER A 20 14.92 31.86 -5.47
N SER A 21 16.20 32.08 -5.19
CA SER A 21 16.69 33.33 -4.58
C SER A 21 16.70 34.52 -5.55
N LYS A 22 16.51 34.26 -6.85
CA LYS A 22 16.42 35.27 -7.91
C LYS A 22 15.14 35.06 -8.73
N PRO A 23 14.60 36.11 -9.35
CA PRO A 23 13.51 35.96 -10.32
C PRO A 23 13.88 34.92 -11.39
N LEU A 24 12.99 33.95 -11.61
CA LEU A 24 13.17 32.93 -12.64
C LEU A 24 12.75 33.52 -13.99
N SER A 25 13.61 33.40 -15.01
CA SER A 25 13.22 33.78 -16.37
C SER A 25 12.18 32.79 -16.93
N GLN A 26 11.33 33.27 -17.86
CA GLN A 26 10.33 32.42 -18.51
C GLN A 26 10.98 31.19 -19.19
N GLU A 27 12.10 31.40 -19.89
CA GLU A 27 12.84 30.32 -20.54
C GLU A 27 13.22 29.21 -19.55
N ARG A 28 13.80 29.54 -18.40
CA ARG A 28 14.16 28.56 -17.36
C ARG A 28 12.95 27.89 -16.73
N PHE A 29 11.85 28.63 -16.59
CA PHE A 29 10.60 28.04 -16.12
C PHE A 29 10.11 26.97 -17.09
N ASP A 30 10.05 27.29 -18.38
CA ASP A 30 9.65 26.36 -19.43
C ASP A 30 10.61 25.16 -19.50
N GLU A 31 11.90 25.38 -19.20
CA GLU A 31 12.88 24.28 -19.11
C GLU A 31 12.61 23.30 -17.98
N VAL A 32 12.03 23.74 -16.88
CA VAL A 32 11.62 22.87 -15.78
C VAL A 32 10.33 22.15 -16.15
N VAL A 33 9.35 22.89 -16.68
CA VAL A 33 8.02 22.36 -17.06
C VAL A 33 8.12 21.23 -18.08
N LYS A 34 9.02 21.33 -19.08
CA LYS A 34 9.21 20.29 -20.10
C LYS A 34 9.65 18.91 -19.57
N ASN A 35 10.07 18.82 -18.30
CA ASN A 35 10.42 17.55 -17.66
C ASN A 35 9.23 16.86 -16.95
N PHE A 36 8.07 17.50 -16.88
CA PHE A 36 6.86 16.88 -16.32
C PHE A 36 6.11 16.12 -17.42
N ILE A 37 5.90 14.83 -17.20
CA ILE A 37 5.22 13.94 -18.13
C ILE A 37 3.78 13.74 -17.64
N PHE A 38 2.81 14.01 -18.51
CA PHE A 38 1.40 13.80 -18.25
C PHE A 38 0.88 12.69 -19.18
N SER A 39 0.11 11.77 -18.62
CA SER A 39 -0.45 10.62 -19.34
C SER A 39 -1.92 10.42 -18.96
N GLN A 40 -2.70 9.85 -19.87
CA GLN A 40 -4.08 9.44 -19.60
C GLN A 40 -4.15 8.15 -18.77
N GLU A 41 -3.09 7.34 -18.79
CA GLU A 41 -3.01 6.07 -18.09
C GLU A 41 -1.81 6.05 -17.12
N ARG A 42 -1.95 5.32 -16.01
CA ARG A 42 -0.86 5.10 -15.04
C ARG A 42 0.18 4.14 -15.62
N SER A 43 1.44 4.38 -15.29
CA SER A 43 2.58 3.57 -15.73
C SER A 43 3.11 2.71 -14.59
N TYR A 44 3.37 1.42 -14.87
CA TYR A 44 3.95 0.49 -13.91
C TYR A 44 5.39 0.84 -13.52
N SER A 45 6.17 1.38 -14.45
CA SER A 45 7.58 1.70 -14.22
C SER A 45 7.78 3.01 -13.45
N GLU A 46 6.76 3.87 -13.43
CA GLU A 46 6.86 5.22 -12.89
C GLU A 46 6.06 5.42 -11.60
N ASP A 47 5.08 4.56 -11.32
CA ASP A 47 4.23 4.61 -10.14
C ASP A 47 4.35 3.33 -9.30
N SER A 48 5.13 3.42 -8.23
CA SER A 48 5.41 2.31 -7.32
C SER A 48 4.15 1.75 -6.63
N LEU A 49 3.12 2.57 -6.39
CA LEU A 49 1.88 2.09 -5.77
C LEU A 49 0.95 1.40 -6.76
N PHE A 50 1.10 1.69 -8.06
CA PHE A 50 0.21 1.12 -9.06
C PHE A 50 0.38 -0.40 -9.19
N GLY A 51 1.62 -0.90 -9.12
CA GLY A 51 1.88 -2.35 -9.09
C GLY A 51 1.19 -3.07 -7.92
N LEU A 52 1.23 -2.48 -6.72
CA LEU A 52 0.55 -3.01 -5.53
C LEU A 52 -0.98 -3.03 -5.72
N THR A 53 -1.51 -1.95 -6.27
CA THR A 53 -2.95 -1.80 -6.54
C THR A 53 -3.43 -2.87 -7.51
N ILE A 54 -2.68 -3.13 -8.60
CA ILE A 54 -3.03 -4.13 -9.61
C ILE A 54 -2.99 -5.55 -9.04
N LEU A 55 -2.00 -5.87 -8.20
CA LEU A 55 -1.99 -7.15 -7.46
C LEU A 55 -3.25 -7.26 -6.59
N SER A 56 -3.60 -6.22 -5.84
CA SER A 56 -4.82 -6.17 -5.06
C SER A 56 -6.08 -6.38 -5.93
N GLU A 57 -6.17 -5.78 -7.11
CA GLU A 57 -7.28 -5.99 -8.06
C GLU A 57 -7.35 -7.40 -8.64
N ILE A 58 -6.20 -8.04 -8.90
CA ILE A 58 -6.13 -9.45 -9.33
C ILE A 58 -6.77 -10.34 -8.25
N SER A 59 -6.54 -10.04 -6.97
CA SER A 59 -7.18 -10.78 -5.88
C SER A 59 -8.72 -10.65 -5.92
N ALA A 60 -9.25 -9.47 -6.22
CA ALA A 60 -10.69 -9.26 -6.34
C ALA A 60 -11.26 -10.13 -7.47
N LYS A 61 -10.60 -10.13 -8.65
CA LYS A 61 -10.99 -10.98 -9.79
C LYS A 61 -10.97 -12.46 -9.44
N ALA A 62 -9.94 -12.93 -8.73
CA ALA A 62 -9.84 -14.31 -8.28
C ALA A 62 -10.95 -14.68 -7.28
N PHE A 63 -11.29 -13.77 -6.37
CA PHE A 63 -12.39 -13.96 -5.42
C PHE A 63 -13.72 -14.20 -6.14
N PHE A 64 -14.06 -13.37 -7.13
CA PHE A 64 -15.31 -13.54 -7.90
C PHE A 64 -15.37 -14.83 -8.72
N ASN A 65 -14.22 -15.45 -9.00
CA ASN A 65 -14.12 -16.78 -9.63
C ASN A 65 -14.09 -17.93 -8.62
N ASN A 66 -14.34 -17.67 -7.33
CA ASN A 66 -14.25 -18.65 -6.24
C ASN A 66 -12.86 -19.32 -6.13
N ASP A 67 -11.79 -18.56 -6.40
CA ASP A 67 -10.40 -19.04 -6.28
C ASP A 67 -9.67 -18.35 -5.10
N PRO A 68 -9.90 -18.81 -3.85
CA PRO A 68 -9.19 -18.28 -2.69
C PRO A 68 -7.68 -18.62 -2.71
N GLY A 69 -7.27 -19.63 -3.48
CA GLY A 69 -5.86 -20.02 -3.62
C GLY A 69 -5.05 -18.92 -4.29
N THR A 70 -5.59 -18.32 -5.35
CA THR A 70 -4.96 -17.18 -6.02
C THR A 70 -4.98 -15.92 -5.15
N VAL A 71 -6.05 -15.67 -4.39
CA VAL A 71 -6.08 -14.55 -3.42
C VAL A 71 -4.96 -14.68 -2.39
N ILE A 72 -4.75 -15.88 -1.85
CA ILE A 72 -3.67 -16.18 -0.90
C ILE A 72 -2.30 -15.96 -1.54
N LYS A 73 -2.08 -16.41 -2.77
CA LYS A 73 -0.82 -16.17 -3.50
C LYS A 73 -0.53 -14.68 -3.67
N VAL A 74 -1.56 -13.89 -3.96
CA VAL A 74 -1.41 -12.42 -4.06
C VAL A 74 -1.03 -11.82 -2.71
N ILE A 75 -1.66 -12.24 -1.60
CA ILE A 75 -1.28 -11.78 -0.25
C ILE A 75 0.20 -12.09 0.02
N ASP A 76 0.65 -13.30 -0.31
CA ASP A 76 2.04 -13.70 -0.11
C ASP A 76 2.99 -12.84 -0.96
N SER A 77 2.70 -12.66 -2.25
CA SER A 77 3.53 -11.81 -3.13
C SER A 77 3.58 -10.35 -2.67
N LEU A 78 2.47 -9.78 -2.20
CA LEU A 78 2.46 -8.44 -1.61
C LEU A 78 3.31 -8.38 -0.34
N THR A 79 3.24 -9.42 0.50
CA THR A 79 4.07 -9.50 1.71
C THR A 79 5.55 -9.50 1.34
N ASP A 80 5.97 -10.34 0.39
CA ASP A 80 7.36 -10.45 -0.05
C ASP A 80 7.87 -9.13 -0.65
N ILE A 81 7.04 -8.42 -1.42
CA ILE A 81 7.38 -7.10 -1.96
C ILE A 81 7.58 -6.08 -0.84
N LEU A 82 6.69 -6.07 0.15
CA LEU A 82 6.76 -5.14 1.27
C LEU A 82 7.93 -5.44 2.21
N ASP A 83 8.26 -6.71 2.43
CA ASP A 83 9.47 -7.12 3.15
C ASP A 83 10.72 -6.54 2.48
N CYS A 84 10.83 -6.71 1.15
CA CYS A 84 11.93 -6.13 0.39
C CYS A 84 11.95 -4.60 0.51
N LEU A 85 10.78 -3.94 0.41
CA LEU A 85 10.67 -2.49 0.50
C LEU A 85 11.14 -1.95 1.85
N PHE A 86 10.76 -2.58 2.96
CA PHE A 86 11.06 -2.10 4.30
C PHE A 86 12.49 -2.45 4.77
N GLU A 87 13.17 -3.37 4.09
CA GLU A 87 14.60 -3.62 4.30
C GLU A 87 15.51 -2.57 3.63
N ILE A 88 15.02 -1.86 2.61
CA ILE A 88 15.82 -0.89 1.87
C ILE A 88 16.17 0.30 2.77
N LYS A 89 17.47 0.48 3.02
CA LYS A 89 17.98 1.66 3.72
C LYS A 89 18.12 2.83 2.75
N PRO A 90 17.72 4.05 3.15
CA PRO A 90 17.94 5.24 2.33
C PRO A 90 19.41 5.40 1.95
N SER A 91 19.67 5.67 0.67
CA SER A 91 21.02 5.99 0.21
C SER A 91 21.47 7.30 0.85
N GLN A 92 22.67 7.30 1.42
CA GLN A 92 23.32 8.51 1.93
C GLN A 92 23.80 9.44 0.79
N ASN A 93 23.88 8.93 -0.44
CA ASN A 93 24.37 9.69 -1.59
C ASN A 93 23.23 10.41 -2.34
N VAL A 94 22.96 11.66 -1.95
CA VAL A 94 21.92 12.50 -2.58
C VAL A 94 22.46 13.19 -3.83
N ILE A 95 22.11 12.68 -5.01
CA ILE A 95 22.52 13.24 -6.31
C ILE A 95 21.66 14.43 -6.77
N TYR A 96 20.42 14.57 -6.29
CA TYR A 96 19.50 15.65 -6.64
C TYR A 96 19.15 16.54 -5.43
N LYS A 97 20.07 17.42 -5.03
CA LYS A 97 19.94 18.24 -3.80
C LYS A 97 18.81 19.26 -3.80
N ASN A 98 18.31 19.63 -4.98
CA ASN A 98 17.28 20.66 -5.15
C ASN A 98 15.89 20.07 -5.45
N LEU A 99 15.75 18.74 -5.46
CA LEU A 99 14.51 18.05 -5.76
C LEU A 99 13.90 17.51 -4.46
N TYR A 100 12.69 17.94 -4.15
CA TYR A 100 11.97 17.55 -2.93
C TYR A 100 10.64 16.89 -3.29
N VAL A 101 10.55 15.59 -3.01
CA VAL A 101 9.36 14.76 -3.25
C VAL A 101 8.78 14.35 -1.91
N LYS A 102 7.45 14.27 -1.82
CA LYS A 102 6.78 13.78 -0.62
C LYS A 102 7.02 12.26 -0.51
N GLU A 103 7.38 11.80 0.68
CA GLU A 103 7.47 10.38 0.98
C GLU A 103 6.08 9.73 0.86
N ILE A 104 6.06 8.47 0.41
CA ILE A 104 4.83 7.69 0.34
C ILE A 104 4.50 7.22 1.74
N ALA A 105 3.37 7.67 2.28
CA ALA A 105 2.95 7.27 3.61
C ALA A 105 2.67 5.75 3.66
N ILE A 106 3.02 5.12 4.78
CA ILE A 106 2.72 3.69 5.00
C ILE A 106 1.23 3.35 4.80
N GLU A 107 0.34 4.29 5.15
CA GLU A 107 -1.09 4.15 4.94
C GLU A 107 -1.44 3.94 3.46
N GLU A 108 -0.81 4.69 2.56
CA GLU A 108 -1.02 4.56 1.12
C GLU A 108 -0.49 3.21 0.62
N ILE A 109 0.67 2.77 1.10
CA ILE A 109 1.27 1.46 0.74
C ILE A 109 0.37 0.30 1.17
N ILE A 110 -0.13 0.33 2.40
CA ILE A 110 -0.97 -0.74 2.97
C ILE A 110 -2.33 -0.78 2.27
N LYS A 111 -2.96 0.38 2.08
CA LYS A 111 -4.24 0.45 1.36
C LYS A 111 -4.09 0.03 -0.10
N SER A 112 -3.08 0.50 -0.83
CA SER A 112 -2.83 0.05 -2.20
C SER A 112 -2.61 -1.47 -2.28
N SER A 113 -1.96 -2.08 -1.28
CA SER A 113 -1.73 -3.51 -1.26
C SER A 113 -2.98 -4.31 -0.92
N PHE A 114 -3.71 -3.97 0.14
CA PHE A 114 -4.67 -4.89 0.77
C PHE A 114 -6.14 -4.48 0.67
N GLU A 115 -6.48 -3.31 0.14
CA GLU A 115 -7.86 -2.79 0.23
C GLU A 115 -8.89 -3.65 -0.50
N ASN A 116 -8.57 -4.15 -1.69
CA ASN A 116 -9.45 -5.06 -2.42
C ASN A 116 -9.55 -6.43 -1.72
N ILE A 117 -8.42 -6.94 -1.20
CA ILE A 117 -8.38 -8.20 -0.46
C ILE A 117 -9.25 -8.12 0.80
N ARG A 118 -9.12 -7.04 1.58
CA ARG A 118 -9.97 -6.76 2.75
C ARG A 118 -11.44 -6.71 2.36
N SER A 119 -11.75 -5.95 1.30
CA SER A 119 -13.13 -5.65 0.90
C SER A 119 -13.88 -6.89 0.41
N TYR A 120 -13.25 -7.70 -0.44
CA TYR A 120 -13.91 -8.86 -1.05
C TYR A 120 -13.63 -10.16 -0.29
N GLY A 121 -12.45 -10.33 0.30
CA GLY A 121 -12.01 -11.57 0.92
C GLY A 121 -12.44 -11.79 2.38
N SER A 122 -13.09 -10.81 3.01
CA SER A 122 -13.41 -10.87 4.45
C SER A 122 -14.43 -11.94 4.83
N SER A 123 -15.27 -12.39 3.89
CA SER A 123 -16.20 -13.51 4.10
C SER A 123 -15.58 -14.90 3.92
N ASN A 124 -14.26 -14.99 3.65
CA ASN A 124 -13.55 -16.26 3.47
C ASN A 124 -12.51 -16.44 4.57
N ILE A 125 -12.65 -17.48 5.39
CA ILE A 125 -11.78 -17.71 6.55
C ILE A 125 -10.31 -17.91 6.17
N LEU A 126 -10.02 -18.59 5.06
CA LEU A 126 -8.64 -18.86 4.63
C LEU A 126 -7.93 -17.56 4.25
N VAL A 127 -8.64 -16.70 3.52
CA VAL A 127 -8.15 -15.37 3.13
C VAL A 127 -7.98 -14.48 4.37
N ALA A 128 -8.97 -14.44 5.26
CA ALA A 128 -8.91 -13.65 6.49
C ALA A 128 -7.72 -14.05 7.36
N LYS A 129 -7.50 -15.35 7.61
CA LYS A 129 -6.35 -15.85 8.39
C LYS A 129 -5.03 -15.48 7.72
N ARG A 130 -4.92 -15.61 6.39
CA ARG A 130 -3.70 -15.27 5.67
C ARG A 130 -3.38 -13.78 5.72
N LEU A 131 -4.40 -12.93 5.54
CA LEU A 131 -4.28 -11.48 5.66
C LEU A 131 -3.84 -11.07 7.08
N GLN A 132 -4.44 -11.65 8.12
CA GLN A 132 -4.03 -11.41 9.51
C GLN A 132 -2.56 -11.76 9.75
N LYS A 133 -2.11 -12.91 9.24
CA LYS A 133 -0.70 -13.33 9.38
C LYS A 133 0.26 -12.39 8.66
N SER A 134 -0.07 -11.99 7.43
CA SER A 134 0.74 -11.08 6.60
C SER A 134 0.87 -9.70 7.24
N LEU A 135 -0.25 -9.07 7.61
CA LEU A 135 -0.24 -7.76 8.26
C LEU A 135 0.48 -7.76 9.62
N ALA A 136 0.32 -8.84 10.41
CA ALA A 136 1.05 -8.99 11.66
C ALA A 136 2.57 -9.11 11.44
N HIS A 137 3.00 -9.77 10.37
CA HIS A 137 4.42 -9.84 9.97
C HIS A 137 4.95 -8.48 9.54
N ILE A 138 4.23 -7.77 8.68
CA ILE A 138 4.58 -6.41 8.23
C ILE A 138 4.70 -5.45 9.43
N ALA A 139 3.76 -5.52 10.37
CA ALA A 139 3.79 -4.68 11.58
C ALA A 139 5.06 -4.88 12.44
N LYS A 140 5.75 -6.02 12.35
CA LYS A 140 7.00 -6.26 13.10
C LYS A 140 8.18 -5.50 12.53
N GLN A 141 8.13 -5.14 11.24
CA GLN A 141 9.21 -4.44 10.55
C GLN A 141 9.12 -2.92 10.71
N LEU A 142 7.94 -2.42 11.08
CA LEU A 142 7.66 -0.99 11.24
C LEU A 142 7.83 -0.53 12.70
N GLN A 143 7.90 0.78 12.91
CA GLN A 143 8.03 1.39 14.24
C GLN A 143 7.01 2.54 14.43
N ASN A 144 6.81 2.95 15.68
CA ASN A 144 6.03 4.14 16.05
C ASN A 144 4.63 4.18 15.40
N ASP A 145 4.27 5.32 14.81
CA ASP A 145 2.95 5.58 14.23
C ASP A 145 2.65 4.67 13.04
N GLU A 146 3.65 4.25 12.27
CA GLU A 146 3.47 3.34 11.14
C GLU A 146 3.05 1.95 11.62
N LYS A 147 3.74 1.42 12.63
CA LYS A 147 3.36 0.17 13.28
C LYS A 147 1.96 0.26 13.88
N LYS A 148 1.66 1.37 14.56
CA LYS A 148 0.33 1.60 15.15
C LYS A 148 -0.77 1.57 14.09
N PHE A 149 -0.57 2.26 12.97
CA PHE A 149 -1.51 2.25 11.84
C PHE A 149 -1.75 0.83 11.31
N VAL A 150 -0.68 0.05 11.06
CA VAL A 150 -0.84 -1.32 10.54
C VAL A 150 -1.55 -2.24 11.52
N LEU A 151 -1.29 -2.11 12.82
CA LEU A 151 -2.02 -2.87 13.85
C LEU A 151 -3.50 -2.48 13.94
N GLU A 152 -3.83 -1.21 13.75
CA GLU A 152 -5.21 -0.75 13.67
C GLU A 152 -5.91 -1.30 12.40
N TYR A 153 -5.24 -1.24 11.25
CA TYR A 153 -5.75 -1.82 10.00
C TYR A 153 -5.96 -3.33 10.10
N LEU A 154 -5.01 -4.06 10.72
CA LEU A 154 -5.11 -5.48 11.05
C LEU A 154 -6.38 -5.76 11.87
N ASN A 155 -6.62 -4.99 12.93
CA ASN A 155 -7.79 -5.15 13.79
C ASN A 155 -9.10 -4.88 13.03
N ASN A 156 -9.15 -3.85 12.21
CA ASN A 156 -10.31 -3.54 11.37
C ASN A 156 -10.63 -4.69 10.40
N CYS A 157 -9.60 -5.29 9.78
CA CYS A 157 -9.76 -6.47 8.93
C CYS A 157 -10.30 -7.68 9.71
N PHE A 158 -9.87 -7.88 10.95
CA PHE A 158 -10.35 -8.96 11.82
C PHE A 158 -11.83 -8.76 12.18
N GLU A 159 -12.21 -7.58 12.65
CA GLU A 159 -13.60 -7.29 13.03
C GLU A 159 -14.54 -7.40 11.83
N GLN A 160 -14.12 -6.90 10.66
CA GLN A 160 -14.89 -7.07 9.43
C GLN A 160 -15.06 -8.54 9.05
N ALA A 161 -13.99 -9.34 9.07
CA ALA A 161 -14.08 -10.76 8.75
C ALA A 161 -15.01 -11.50 9.72
N LYS A 162 -14.89 -11.23 11.03
CA LYS A 162 -15.79 -11.80 12.05
C LYS A 162 -17.26 -11.41 11.82
N ALA A 163 -17.53 -10.20 11.33
CA ALA A 163 -18.87 -9.77 10.98
C ALA A 163 -19.41 -10.49 9.74
N GLN A 164 -18.58 -10.74 8.72
CA GLN A 164 -19.01 -11.28 7.44
C GLN A 164 -18.97 -12.82 7.32
N LEU A 165 -18.16 -13.50 8.14
CA LEU A 165 -18.17 -14.97 8.19
C LEU A 165 -19.57 -15.46 8.59
N SER A 166 -20.09 -16.45 7.87
CA SER A 166 -21.45 -16.95 8.10
C SER A 166 -21.49 -17.97 9.22
N GLN A 167 -20.46 -18.82 9.34
CA GLN A 167 -20.46 -19.92 10.28
C GLN A 167 -19.84 -19.52 11.62
N VAL A 168 -20.50 -19.89 12.72
CA VAL A 168 -20.02 -19.59 14.09
C VAL A 168 -18.68 -20.26 14.37
N PHE A 169 -18.48 -21.49 13.88
CA PHE A 169 -17.20 -22.20 14.09
C PHE A 169 -16.04 -21.49 13.38
N GLU A 170 -16.26 -20.89 12.20
CA GLU A 170 -15.24 -20.13 11.48
C GLU A 170 -14.84 -18.85 12.24
N LYS A 171 -15.83 -18.16 12.84
CA LYS A 171 -15.56 -17.00 13.70
C LYS A 171 -14.70 -17.38 14.91
N ASN A 172 -15.07 -18.46 15.60
CA ASN A 172 -14.33 -18.96 16.75
C ASN A 172 -12.91 -19.41 16.36
N GLU A 173 -12.76 -20.03 15.19
CA GLU A 173 -11.45 -20.42 14.67
C GLU A 173 -10.58 -19.19 14.35
N LEU A 174 -11.13 -18.16 13.69
CA LEU A 174 -10.43 -16.91 13.41
C LEU A 174 -10.00 -16.21 14.71
N GLU A 175 -10.87 -16.13 15.70
CA GLU A 175 -10.56 -15.57 17.02
C GLU A 175 -9.40 -16.31 17.70
N LYS A 176 -9.44 -17.64 17.71
CA LYS A 176 -8.37 -18.46 18.27
C LYS A 176 -7.06 -18.21 17.54
N PHE A 177 -7.09 -18.19 16.21
CA PHE A 177 -5.92 -17.94 15.38
C PHE A 177 -5.29 -16.56 15.64
N VAL A 178 -6.08 -15.50 15.75
CA VAL A 178 -5.56 -14.15 16.04
C VAL A 178 -4.95 -14.07 17.44
N LYS A 179 -5.55 -14.73 18.45
CA LYS A 179 -4.97 -14.81 19.80
C LYS A 179 -3.61 -15.52 19.81
N GLU A 180 -3.47 -16.59 19.04
CA GLU A 180 -2.21 -17.33 18.88
C GLU A 180 -1.14 -16.48 18.18
N LEU A 181 -1.51 -15.71 17.14
CA LEU A 181 -0.59 -14.78 16.46
C LEU A 181 -0.05 -13.69 17.40
N GLN A 182 -0.89 -13.16 18.28
CA GLN A 182 -0.49 -12.16 19.27
C GLN A 182 0.50 -12.74 20.30
N HIS A 183 0.29 -13.99 20.75
CA HIS A 183 1.20 -14.66 21.68
C HIS A 183 2.57 -14.95 21.05
N ASN A 184 2.62 -15.30 19.76
CA ASN A 184 3.87 -15.56 19.04
C ASN A 184 4.60 -14.28 18.58
N THR A 185 4.12 -13.11 18.99
CA THR A 185 4.68 -11.80 18.63
C THR A 185 5.30 -11.06 19.83
N ASN A 186 5.06 -11.55 21.04
CA ASN A 186 5.75 -11.16 22.27
C ASN A 186 6.95 -12.09 22.53
#